data_AF-A0A6I3ZD20-F1
#
_entry.id   AF-A0A6I3ZD20-F1
#
_cell.length_a   1.000
_cell.length_b   1.000
_cell.length_c   1.000
_cell.angle_alpha   90.00
_cell.angle_beta   90.00
_cell.angle_gamma   90.00
#
_symmetry.space_group_name_H-M   'P 1'
#
loop_
_entity.id
_entity.type
_entity.pdbx_description
1 polymer ?
#
loop_
_entity_poly.entity_id
_entity_poly.type
_entity_poly.pdbx_seq_one_letter_code
_entity_poly.pdbx_strand_id
1 'polypeptide(L)'
;MDTCALITAFKSAAPDVFVNARVDTYWLHLPTDDTTLRALAYVDAGADGVFVPGLRDEHVIEQLVATLGETPLNLLAQLPLHRLGELGVRRVSTGSLPFRVAITQATSAVTAYATGAPTPAAMSYDEAQALTQVAID
;
A
#
# COMPACT_ATOMS: atom_id res chain seq x y z
N MET A 1 10.63 16.32 14.74
CA MET A 1 11.75 16.05 13.83
C MET A 1 11.22 16.22 12.42
N ASP A 2 11.93 16.97 11.59
CA ASP A 2 11.56 17.19 10.19
C ASP A 2 11.72 15.88 9.40
N THR A 3 10.67 15.44 8.70
CA THR A 3 10.68 14.19 7.90
C THR A 3 11.77 14.23 6.83
N CYS A 4 12.03 15.40 6.22
CA CYS A 4 13.10 15.55 5.23
C CYS A 4 14.47 15.25 5.85
N ALA A 5 14.75 15.82 7.04
CA ALA A 5 16.00 15.55 7.75
C ALA A 5 16.17 14.06 8.08
N LEU A 6 15.09 13.34 8.41
CA LEU A 6 15.13 11.90 8.65
C LEU A 6 15.45 11.11 7.36
N ILE A 7 14.81 11.46 6.23
CA ILE A 7 15.08 10.83 4.93
C ILE A 7 16.55 11.03 4.55
N THR A 8 17.07 12.26 4.63
CA THR A 8 18.47 12.57 4.31
C THR A 8 19.45 11.81 5.20
N ALA A 9 19.20 11.77 6.51
CA ALA A 9 20.04 11.02 7.44
C ALA A 9 20.03 9.51 7.13
N PHE A 10 18.86 8.94 6.83
CA PHE A 10 18.73 7.52 6.51
C PHE A 10 19.43 7.17 5.19
N LYS A 11 19.21 7.94 4.12
CA LYS A 11 19.86 7.71 2.82
C LYS A 11 21.38 7.87 2.91
N SER A 12 21.88 8.75 3.78
CA SER A 12 23.32 8.88 4.05
C SER A 12 23.89 7.64 4.73
N ALA A 13 23.13 7.01 5.63
CA ALA A 13 23.56 5.81 6.36
C ALA A 13 23.38 4.51 5.57
N ALA A 14 22.37 4.45 4.68
CA ALA A 14 21.98 3.24 3.95
C ALA A 14 21.56 3.60 2.50
N PRO A 15 22.52 3.97 1.63
CA PRO A 15 22.22 4.49 0.29
C PRO A 15 21.49 3.50 -0.63
N ASP A 16 21.77 2.20 -0.47
CA ASP A 16 21.19 1.13 -1.30
C ASP A 16 19.77 0.72 -0.86
N VAL A 17 19.30 1.22 0.29
CA VAL A 17 17.96 0.92 0.78
C VAL A 17 16.96 1.89 0.14
N PHE A 18 15.90 1.33 -0.42
CA PHE A 18 14.79 2.08 -1.00
C PHE A 18 13.96 2.78 0.08
N VAL A 19 13.91 4.11 0.06
CA VAL A 19 13.06 4.91 0.94
C VAL A 19 11.76 5.28 0.21
N ASN A 20 10.67 4.67 0.65
CA ASN A 20 9.32 4.97 0.18
C ASN A 20 8.65 5.98 1.13
N ALA A 21 8.76 7.28 0.84
CA ALA A 21 8.30 8.34 1.73
C ALA A 21 6.77 8.46 1.70
N ARG A 22 6.13 8.31 2.87
CA ARG A 22 4.67 8.31 3.00
C ARG A 22 4.12 9.72 3.25
N VAL A 23 3.10 10.10 2.49
CA VAL A 23 2.36 11.36 2.64
C VAL A 23 0.91 11.04 3.03
N ASP A 24 0.52 11.43 4.25
CA ASP A 24 -0.73 10.99 4.88
C ASP A 24 -1.91 11.97 4.74
N THR A 25 -1.81 12.97 3.87
CA THR A 25 -2.87 13.98 3.67
C THR A 25 -4.22 13.34 3.35
N TYR A 26 -4.27 12.45 2.37
CA TYR A 26 -5.47 11.70 1.98
C TYR A 26 -5.89 10.65 3.01
N TRP A 27 -4.93 10.04 3.70
CA TRP A 27 -5.18 8.99 4.68
C TRP A 27 -5.81 9.51 5.97
N LEU A 28 -5.37 10.67 6.43
CA LEU A 28 -5.82 11.32 7.66
C LEU A 28 -6.92 12.36 7.40
N HIS A 29 -7.41 12.48 6.16
CA HIS A 29 -8.40 13.49 5.75
C HIS A 29 -7.98 14.93 6.12
N LEU A 30 -6.69 15.22 5.96
CA LEU A 30 -6.13 16.55 6.14
C LEU A 30 -6.27 17.37 4.85
N PRO A 31 -6.10 18.71 4.90
CA PRO A 31 -5.99 19.52 3.68
C PRO A 31 -4.98 18.92 2.70
N THR A 32 -5.42 18.71 1.46
CA THR A 32 -4.64 17.97 0.45
C THR A 32 -3.74 18.88 -0.40
N ASP A 33 -3.87 20.19 -0.27
CA ASP A 33 -3.12 21.20 -1.04
C ASP A 33 -1.61 21.03 -0.89
N ASP A 34 -1.15 20.55 0.27
CA ASP A 34 0.26 20.31 0.57
C ASP A 34 0.79 18.94 0.10
N THR A 35 -0.06 18.05 -0.46
CA THR A 35 0.35 16.68 -0.79
C THR A 35 1.52 16.64 -1.75
N THR A 36 1.40 17.37 -2.86
CA THR A 36 2.42 17.44 -3.91
C THR A 36 3.69 18.13 -3.39
N LEU A 37 3.54 19.21 -2.61
CA LEU A 37 4.67 19.93 -2.03
C LEU A 37 5.47 19.05 -1.06
N ARG A 38 4.80 18.27 -0.22
CA ARG A 38 5.46 17.29 0.67
C ARG A 38 6.12 16.18 -0.11
N ALA A 39 5.44 15.64 -1.13
CA ALA A 39 5.99 14.59 -1.97
C ALA A 39 7.31 15.03 -2.61
N LEU A 40 7.33 16.22 -3.23
CA LEU A 40 8.53 16.80 -3.83
C LEU A 40 9.63 17.06 -2.79
N ALA A 41 9.29 17.65 -1.64
CA ALA A 41 10.26 17.89 -0.58
C ALA A 41 10.91 16.58 -0.07
N TYR A 42 10.16 15.48 -0.03
CA TYR A 42 10.70 14.17 0.37
C TYR A 42 11.62 13.57 -0.70
N VAL A 43 11.30 13.77 -1.99
CA VAL A 43 12.17 13.38 -3.10
C VAL A 43 13.46 14.19 -3.07
N ASP A 44 13.37 15.51 -2.90
CA ASP A 44 14.54 16.40 -2.76
C ASP A 44 15.43 16.01 -1.57
N ALA A 45 14.83 15.50 -0.49
CA ALA A 45 15.54 14.99 0.68
C ALA A 45 16.22 13.62 0.45
N GLY A 46 15.93 12.94 -0.66
CA GLY A 46 16.54 11.69 -1.09
C GLY A 46 15.61 10.48 -1.16
N ALA A 47 14.29 10.64 -1.01
CA ALA A 47 13.37 9.51 -1.13
C ALA A 47 13.36 8.92 -2.55
N ASP A 48 13.46 7.59 -2.64
CA ASP A 48 13.45 6.86 -3.92
C ASP A 48 12.03 6.65 -4.49
N GLY A 49 11.00 6.89 -3.67
CA GLY A 49 9.60 6.77 -4.05
C GLY A 49 8.67 7.48 -3.07
N VAL A 50 7.45 7.74 -3.52
CA VAL A 50 6.43 8.41 -2.69
C VAL A 50 5.21 7.50 -2.54
N PHE A 51 4.64 7.43 -1.34
CA PHE A 51 3.43 6.70 -1.05
C PHE A 51 2.31 7.63 -0.57
N VAL A 52 1.21 7.71 -1.31
CA VAL A 52 0.03 8.54 -0.95
C VAL A 52 -1.20 7.65 -0.68
N PRO A 53 -1.30 7.03 0.51
CA PRO A 53 -2.46 6.21 0.86
C PRO A 53 -3.75 7.03 0.91
N GLY A 54 -4.87 6.44 0.49
CA GLY A 54 -6.19 7.08 0.49
C GLY A 54 -6.51 7.91 -0.76
N LEU A 55 -5.51 8.24 -1.59
CA LEU A 55 -5.76 8.93 -2.87
C LEU A 55 -6.48 7.99 -3.86
N ARG A 56 -7.62 8.45 -4.39
CA ARG A 56 -8.47 7.72 -5.35
C ARG A 56 -8.88 8.55 -6.57
N ASP A 57 -8.70 9.87 -6.51
CA ASP A 57 -9.05 10.77 -7.60
C ASP A 57 -8.05 10.58 -8.75
N GLU A 58 -8.53 10.07 -9.88
CA GLU A 58 -7.68 9.72 -11.03
C GLU A 58 -6.98 10.95 -11.62
N HIS A 59 -7.63 12.11 -11.62
CA HIS A 59 -7.03 13.35 -12.15
C HIS A 59 -5.86 13.79 -11.28
N VAL A 60 -6.03 13.74 -9.95
CA VAL A 60 -4.95 14.04 -9.02
C VAL A 60 -3.82 13.01 -9.12
N ILE A 61 -4.14 11.73 -9.34
CA ILE A 61 -3.12 10.68 -9.55
C ILE A 61 -2.28 11.00 -10.79
N GLU A 62 -2.90 11.31 -11.94
CA GLU A 62 -2.20 11.68 -13.17
C GLU A 62 -1.30 12.90 -12.97
N GLN A 63 -1.82 13.95 -12.32
CA GLN A 63 -1.05 15.16 -12.01
C GLN A 63 0.16 14.86 -11.12
N LEU A 64 -0.02 14.05 -10.08
CA LEU A 64 1.05 13.69 -9.15
C LEU A 64 2.11 12.82 -9.83
N VAL A 65 1.69 11.85 -10.65
CA VAL A 65 2.61 11.03 -11.47
C VAL A 65 3.42 11.93 -12.40
N ALA A 66 2.77 12.83 -13.14
CA ALA A 66 3.45 13.77 -14.02
C ALA A 66 4.44 14.67 -13.27
N THR A 67 4.07 15.14 -12.08
CA THR A 67 4.92 15.98 -11.23
C THR A 67 6.14 15.22 -10.68
N LEU A 68 5.97 13.95 -10.33
CA LEU A 68 7.05 13.10 -9.78
C LEU A 68 8.04 12.61 -10.85
N GLY A 69 7.70 12.72 -12.14
CA GLY A 69 8.57 12.32 -13.25
C GLY A 69 8.94 10.84 -13.18
N GLU A 70 10.23 10.54 -12.97
CA GLU A 70 10.75 9.17 -12.84
C GLU A 70 10.57 8.57 -11.44
N THR A 71 10.23 9.38 -10.44
CA THR A 71 10.04 8.90 -9.06
C THR A 71 8.76 8.05 -8.98
N PRO A 72 8.80 6.76 -8.57
CA PRO A 72 7.62 5.91 -8.50
C PRO A 72 6.63 6.39 -7.43
N LEU A 73 5.39 6.62 -7.87
CA LEU A 73 4.23 6.73 -6.99
C LEU A 73 3.76 5.34 -6.57
N ASN A 74 3.66 5.12 -5.27
CA ASN A 74 3.00 4.00 -4.62
C ASN A 74 1.60 4.39 -4.19
N LEU A 75 0.61 3.53 -4.44
CA LEU A 75 -0.76 3.68 -3.92
C LEU A 75 -1.25 2.38 -3.29
N LEU A 76 -2.28 2.47 -2.44
CA LEU A 76 -3.02 1.28 -2.02
C LEU A 76 -3.87 0.74 -3.19
N ALA A 77 -4.14 -0.57 -3.21
CA ALA A 77 -5.00 -1.26 -4.18
C ALA A 77 -6.47 -0.83 -4.05
N GLN A 78 -6.74 0.40 -4.44
CA GLN A 78 -8.01 1.11 -4.26
C GLN A 78 -8.80 1.26 -5.57
N LEU A 79 -8.10 1.23 -6.70
CA LEU A 79 -8.62 1.11 -8.06
C LEU A 79 -8.10 -0.21 -8.67
N PRO A 80 -8.69 -0.70 -9.77
CA PRO A 80 -8.15 -1.85 -10.48
C PRO A 80 -6.67 -1.66 -10.84
N LEU A 81 -5.87 -2.72 -10.68
CA LEU A 81 -4.41 -2.64 -10.91
C LEU A 81 -4.06 -2.15 -12.31
N HIS A 82 -4.77 -2.63 -13.35
CA HIS A 82 -4.57 -2.17 -14.73
C HIS A 82 -4.81 -0.66 -14.86
N ARG A 83 -5.87 -0.15 -14.22
CA ARG A 83 -6.21 1.28 -14.26
C ARG A 83 -5.14 2.13 -13.57
N LEU A 84 -4.63 1.68 -12.43
CA LEU A 84 -3.49 2.36 -11.78
C LEU A 84 -2.25 2.39 -12.69
N GLY A 85 -1.97 1.30 -13.40
CA GLY A 85 -0.90 1.24 -14.39
C GLY A 85 -1.10 2.21 -15.56
N GLU A 86 -2.32 2.33 -16.09
CA GLU A 86 -2.68 3.31 -17.14
C GLU A 86 -2.47 4.76 -16.68
N LEU A 87 -2.74 5.05 -15.41
CA LEU A 87 -2.50 6.37 -14.80
C LEU A 87 -1.01 6.63 -14.50
N GLY A 88 -0.11 5.68 -14.79
CA GLY A 88 1.33 5.78 -14.61
C GLY A 88 1.83 5.49 -13.19
N VAL A 89 0.99 4.89 -12.33
CA VAL A 89 1.40 4.42 -10.99
C VAL A 89 2.36 3.24 -11.15
N ARG A 90 3.57 3.36 -10.58
CA ARG A 90 4.63 2.34 -10.72
C ARG A 90 4.69 1.33 -9.57
N ARG A 91 3.95 1.55 -8.48
CA ARG A 91 3.90 0.62 -7.33
C ARG A 91 2.50 0.58 -6.72
N VAL A 92 2.01 -0.62 -6.42
CA VAL A 92 0.73 -0.81 -5.74
C VAL A 92 0.91 -1.73 -4.54
N SER A 93 0.47 -1.26 -3.37
CA SER A 93 0.48 -2.01 -2.11
C SER A 93 -0.93 -2.47 -1.75
N THR A 94 -1.10 -3.69 -1.25
CA THR A 94 -2.43 -4.17 -0.81
C THR A 94 -2.79 -3.74 0.62
N GLY A 95 -1.82 -3.20 1.37
CA GLY A 95 -1.99 -2.91 2.79
C GLY A 95 -2.50 -4.14 3.55
N SER A 96 -3.43 -3.93 4.48
CA SER A 96 -4.03 -5.00 5.27
C SER A 96 -5.17 -5.75 4.55
N LEU A 97 -5.44 -5.46 3.26
CA LEU A 97 -6.58 -6.06 2.53
C LEU A 97 -6.62 -7.59 2.65
N PRO A 98 -5.55 -8.36 2.35
CA PRO A 98 -5.62 -9.83 2.42
C PRO A 98 -5.89 -10.32 3.84
N PHE A 99 -5.29 -9.69 4.83
CA PHE A 99 -5.49 -10.04 6.24
C PHE A 99 -6.93 -9.77 6.70
N ARG A 100 -7.49 -8.61 6.32
CA ARG A 100 -8.89 -8.28 6.64
C ARG A 100 -9.87 -9.22 5.94
N VAL A 101 -9.58 -9.66 4.72
CA VAL A 101 -10.38 -10.69 4.03
C VAL A 101 -10.35 -12.00 4.81
N ALA A 102 -9.16 -12.46 5.21
CA ALA A 102 -9.00 -13.68 5.99
C ALA A 102 -9.75 -13.63 7.32
N ILE A 103 -9.59 -12.55 8.11
CA ILE A 103 -10.27 -12.43 9.41
C ILE A 103 -11.79 -12.26 9.27
N THR A 104 -12.26 -11.68 8.16
CA THR A 104 -13.70 -11.59 7.86
C THR A 104 -14.30 -12.98 7.63
N GLN A 105 -13.62 -13.85 6.86
CA GLN A 105 -14.06 -15.22 6.64
C GLN A 105 -13.99 -16.06 7.92
N ALA A 106 -12.90 -15.92 8.70
CA ALA A 106 -12.75 -16.62 9.97
C ALA A 106 -13.85 -16.26 10.97
N THR A 107 -14.15 -14.97 11.13
CA THR A 107 -15.22 -14.51 12.03
C THR A 107 -16.60 -14.94 11.52
N SER A 108 -16.85 -14.89 10.21
CA SER A 108 -18.10 -15.38 9.61
C SER A 108 -18.33 -16.87 9.90
N ALA A 109 -17.29 -17.70 9.83
CA ALA A 109 -17.39 -19.12 10.14
C ALA A 109 -17.75 -19.38 11.62
N VAL A 110 -17.10 -18.68 12.54
CA VAL A 110 -17.38 -18.80 13.98
C VAL A 110 -18.81 -18.35 14.30
N THR A 111 -19.26 -17.24 13.73
CA THR A 111 -20.64 -16.76 13.92
C THR A 111 -21.67 -17.73 13.36
N ALA A 112 -21.43 -18.29 12.16
CA ALA A 112 -22.33 -19.27 11.56
C ALA A 112 -22.46 -20.53 12.44
N TYR A 113 -21.33 -21.07 12.91
CA TYR A 113 -21.33 -22.22 13.82
C TYR A 113 -22.09 -21.94 15.11
N ALA A 114 -21.86 -20.77 15.74
CA ALA A 114 -22.53 -20.38 16.97
C ALA A 114 -24.05 -20.23 16.84
N THR A 115 -24.56 -19.97 15.64
CA THR A 115 -25.99 -19.71 15.36
C THR A 115 -26.69 -20.86 14.64
N GLY A 116 -25.98 -21.94 14.32
CA GLY A 116 -26.52 -23.07 13.55
C GLY A 116 -26.75 -22.76 12.06
N ALA A 117 -26.19 -21.65 11.56
CA ALA A 117 -26.22 -21.32 10.14
C ALA A 117 -25.15 -22.11 9.35
N PRO A 118 -25.33 -22.29 8.03
CA PRO A 118 -24.29 -22.88 7.19
C PRO A 118 -22.97 -22.09 7.25
N THR A 119 -21.85 -22.78 7.45
CA THR A 119 -20.53 -22.15 7.47
C THR A 119 -20.07 -21.80 6.05
N PRO A 120 -19.28 -20.72 5.86
CA PRO A 120 -18.63 -20.47 4.59
C PRO A 120 -17.64 -21.59 4.23
N ALA A 121 -17.32 -21.71 2.95
CA ALA A 121 -16.31 -22.66 2.49
C ALA A 121 -14.94 -22.31 3.09
N ALA A 122 -14.23 -23.35 3.53
CA ALA A 122 -12.85 -23.27 3.98
C ALA A 122 -12.02 -24.28 3.20
N MET A 123 -10.71 -24.03 3.10
CA MET A 123 -9.77 -25.03 2.63
C MET A 123 -9.92 -26.31 3.46
N SER A 124 -9.84 -27.46 2.81
CA SER A 124 -9.63 -28.74 3.47
C SER A 124 -8.31 -28.73 4.25
N TYR A 125 -8.17 -29.66 5.19
CA TYR A 125 -6.91 -29.84 5.91
C TYR A 125 -5.74 -30.13 4.96
N ASP A 126 -5.97 -30.91 3.90
CA ASP A 126 -4.93 -31.26 2.93
C ASP A 126 -4.48 -30.01 2.12
N GLU A 127 -5.42 -29.18 1.67
CA GLU A 127 -5.12 -27.91 0.98
C GLU A 127 -4.34 -26.95 1.89
N ALA A 128 -4.73 -26.83 3.16
CA ALA A 128 -4.04 -25.96 4.12
C ALA A 128 -2.62 -26.48 4.43
N GLN A 129 -2.46 -27.81 4.58
CA GLN A 129 -1.16 -28.42 4.82
C GLN A 129 -0.23 -28.24 3.62
N ALA A 130 -0.74 -28.37 2.40
CA ALA A 130 0.04 -28.17 1.18
C ALA A 130 0.67 -26.77 1.09
N LEU A 131 0.04 -25.73 1.67
CA LEU A 131 0.63 -24.37 1.73
C LEU A 131 1.86 -24.27 2.64
N THR A 132 2.04 -25.21 3.56
CA THR A 132 3.18 -25.24 4.51
C THR A 132 4.32 -26.14 4.05
N GLN A 133 4.07 -26.99 3.05
CA GLN A 133 5.07 -27.86 2.48
C GLN A 133 5.90 -27.07 1.46
N VAL A 134 6.97 -26.44 1.96
CA VAL A 134 8.02 -25.91 1.09
C VAL A 134 8.75 -27.11 0.48
N ALA A 135 8.81 -27.20 -0.85
CA ALA A 135 9.76 -28.08 -1.51
C ALA A 135 11.16 -27.67 -1.05
N ILE A 136 11.74 -28.45 -0.14
CA ILE A 136 13.16 -28.37 0.16
C ILE A 136 13.83 -29.20 -0.94
N ASP A 137 14.17 -28.54 -2.04
CA ASP A 137 15.16 -29.03 -3.00
C ASP A 137 16.57 -28.57 -2.55
#